data_AF-A0A7S4K7U2-F1
#
_entry.id   AF-A0A7S4K7U2-F1
#
_cell.length_a   1.000
_cell.length_b   1.000
_cell.length_c   1.000
_cell.angle_alpha   90.00
_cell.angle_beta   90.00
_cell.angle_gamma   90.00
#
_symmetry.space_group_name_H-M   'P 1'
#
loop_
_entity.id
_entity.type
_entity.pdbx_description
1 polymer ?
#
loop_
_entity_poly.entity_id
_entity_poly.type
_entity_poly.pdbx_seq_one_letter_code
_entity_poly.pdbx_strand_id
1 'polypeptide(L)'
;EDGKVFIVRTSGGQYSARIVRLVERLTEDGAGVDTDGHRYDWVPVGNGGIPPIGNDAYNRGFIALSADGSTVAVSDYKNDNDSGKSAGLVRVYRLDPATREWTQLNGGNTSTPLLRGNRPFDEFGWCLSLSRDGNRLAAGGIDAVRVLDWRLEEVAGE
;
A
#
# COMPACT_ATOMS: atom_id res chain seq x y z
N GLU A 1 -1.34 -1.36 23.69
CA GLU A 1 -0.46 -0.62 22.78
C GLU A 1 -0.65 -1.18 21.38
N ASP A 2 -0.77 -0.32 20.36
CA ASP A 2 -0.99 -0.75 18.99
C ASP A 2 0.20 -1.59 18.50
N GLY A 3 -0.02 -2.89 18.35
CA GLY A 3 1.00 -3.83 17.92
C GLY A 3 1.63 -3.45 16.57
N LYS A 4 2.85 -3.94 16.34
CA LYS A 4 3.63 -3.66 15.12
C LYS A 4 2.84 -4.10 13.87
N VAL A 5 2.79 -3.23 12.86
CA VAL A 5 2.14 -3.51 11.57
C VAL A 5 3.19 -3.84 10.51
N PHE A 6 2.88 -4.84 9.69
CA PHE A 6 3.76 -5.36 8.64
C PHE A 6 2.97 -5.51 7.36
N ILE A 7 3.71 -5.46 6.25
CA ILE A 7 3.16 -5.72 4.93
C ILE A 7 3.92 -6.85 4.27
N VAL A 8 3.17 -7.80 3.73
CA VAL A 8 3.70 -8.96 3.03
C VAL A 8 3.27 -8.85 1.58
N ARG A 9 4.24 -8.83 0.67
CA ARG A 9 3.96 -9.00 -0.76
C ARG A 9 3.72 -10.47 -1.06
N THR A 10 2.71 -10.73 -1.88
CA THR A 10 2.35 -12.10 -2.29
C THR A 10 2.58 -12.26 -3.78
N SER A 11 3.40 -13.24 -4.18
CA SER A 11 3.54 -13.63 -5.58
C SER A 11 2.43 -14.60 -5.99
N GLY A 12 1.74 -14.33 -7.09
CA GLY A 12 0.86 -15.30 -7.77
C GLY A 12 -0.55 -15.47 -7.20
N GLY A 13 -1.31 -14.39 -7.01
CA GLY A 13 -2.71 -14.45 -6.59
C GLY A 13 -3.52 -13.19 -6.95
N GLN A 14 -4.77 -13.11 -6.47
CA GLN A 14 -5.67 -11.97 -6.70
C GLN A 14 -5.22 -10.65 -6.05
N TYR A 15 -4.16 -10.66 -5.22
CA TYR A 15 -3.73 -9.50 -4.44
C TYR A 15 -2.21 -9.28 -4.57
N SER A 16 -1.78 -8.02 -4.60
CA SER A 16 -0.36 -7.66 -4.63
C SER A 16 0.30 -7.67 -3.25
N ALA A 17 -0.48 -7.48 -2.19
CA ALA A 17 0.03 -7.49 -0.82
C ALA A 17 -1.06 -7.80 0.20
N ARG A 18 -0.67 -8.12 1.42
CA ARG A 18 -1.52 -8.20 2.60
C ARG A 18 -0.87 -7.46 3.75
N ILE A 19 -1.67 -6.83 4.59
CA ILE A 19 -1.19 -6.12 5.78
C ILE A 19 -1.64 -6.91 7.00
N VAL A 20 -0.72 -7.11 7.93
CA VAL A 20 -0.95 -7.85 9.17
C VAL A 20 -0.44 -7.05 10.36
N ARG A 21 -1.12 -7.17 11.48
CA ARG A 21 -0.74 -6.60 12.77
C ARG A 21 -0.39 -7.73 13.71
N LEU A 22 0.73 -7.58 14.42
CA LEU A 22 1.07 -8.48 15.52
C LEU A 22 0.21 -8.14 16.73
N VAL A 23 -0.51 -9.12 17.27
CA VAL A 23 -1.38 -8.93 18.44
C VAL A 23 -0.99 -9.96 19.49
N GLU A 24 -0.82 -9.53 20.73
CA GLU A 24 -0.59 -10.43 21.86
C GLU A 24 -1.86 -11.26 22.13
N ARG A 25 -1.71 -12.56 22.33
CA ARG A 25 -2.79 -13.49 22.65
C ARG A 25 -2.56 -14.17 23.97
N LEU A 26 -3.67 -14.50 24.65
CA LEU A 26 -3.68 -15.25 25.90
C LEU A 26 -3.94 -16.75 25.72
N THR A 27 -4.18 -17.23 24.48
CA THR A 27 -4.56 -18.63 24.19
C THR A 27 -3.50 -19.36 23.35
N GLU A 28 -3.45 -20.68 23.47
CA GLU A 28 -2.33 -21.53 22.99
C GLU A 28 -2.36 -21.86 21.49
N ASP A 29 -3.42 -21.50 20.77
CA ASP A 29 -3.68 -22.01 19.43
C ASP A 29 -2.85 -21.28 18.36
N GLY A 30 -1.68 -21.83 18.02
CA GLY A 30 -0.90 -21.44 16.84
C GLY A 30 -0.15 -20.12 16.94
N ALA A 31 -0.13 -19.48 18.12
CA ALA A 31 0.61 -18.24 18.36
C ALA A 31 2.12 -18.49 18.47
N GLY A 32 2.92 -17.64 17.83
CA GLY A 32 4.37 -17.62 18.02
C GLY A 32 4.69 -17.16 19.44
N VAL A 33 5.67 -17.80 20.09
CA VAL A 33 6.10 -17.45 21.45
C VAL A 33 7.43 -16.70 21.36
N ASP A 34 7.54 -15.55 22.04
CA ASP A 34 8.81 -14.84 22.14
C ASP A 34 9.71 -15.41 23.26
N THR A 35 10.89 -14.81 23.44
CA THR A 35 11.88 -15.26 24.43
C THR A 35 11.43 -15.08 25.88
N ASP A 36 10.45 -14.21 26.11
CA ASP A 36 9.92 -13.86 27.43
C ASP A 36 8.63 -14.65 27.76
N GLY A 37 8.17 -15.49 26.82
CA GLY A 37 6.98 -16.34 26.97
C GLY A 37 5.67 -15.69 26.54
N HIS A 38 5.72 -14.48 25.97
CA HIS A 38 4.55 -13.82 25.40
C HIS A 38 4.16 -14.48 24.08
N ARG A 39 2.84 -14.61 23.86
CA ARG A 39 2.28 -15.24 22.66
C ARG A 39 1.74 -14.19 21.73
N TYR A 40 2.03 -14.31 20.44
CA TYR A 40 1.58 -13.37 19.43
C TYR A 40 0.99 -14.05 18.21
N ASP A 41 0.00 -13.39 17.61
CA ASP A 41 -0.63 -13.81 16.36
C ASP A 41 -0.65 -12.68 15.33
N TRP A 42 -0.68 -13.06 14.06
CA TRP A 42 -0.73 -12.15 12.91
C TRP A 42 -2.17 -11.97 12.45
N VAL A 43 -2.75 -10.81 12.76
CA VAL A 43 -4.15 -10.50 12.42
C VAL A 43 -4.20 -9.59 11.19
N PRO A 44 -5.02 -9.90 10.16
CA PRO A 44 -5.17 -9.03 8.98
C PRO A 44 -5.64 -7.61 9.32
N VAL A 45 -5.04 -6.63 8.65
CA VAL A 45 -5.47 -5.23 8.67
C VAL A 45 -6.32 -4.98 7.42
N GLY A 46 -7.62 -5.14 7.60
CA GLY A 46 -8.64 -5.07 6.54
C GLY A 46 -9.20 -6.43 6.14
N ASN A 47 -10.29 -6.40 5.39
CA ASN A 47 -10.87 -7.55 4.74
C ASN A 47 -10.05 -7.82 3.47
N GLY A 48 -9.36 -8.96 3.40
CA GLY A 48 -8.61 -9.35 2.20
C GLY A 48 -7.25 -8.65 2.03
N GLY A 49 -6.77 -8.62 0.78
CA GLY A 49 -5.48 -8.07 0.42
C GLY A 49 -5.59 -6.77 -0.39
N ILE A 50 -4.44 -6.15 -0.64
CA ILE A 50 -4.35 -4.98 -1.52
C ILE A 50 -4.56 -5.44 -2.96
N PRO A 51 -5.52 -4.83 -3.70
CA PRO A 51 -5.77 -5.17 -5.09
C PRO A 51 -4.53 -5.09 -5.96
N PRO A 52 -4.46 -5.87 -7.05
CA PRO A 52 -3.28 -5.92 -7.89
C PRO A 52 -3.12 -4.63 -8.67
N ILE A 53 -1.86 -4.20 -8.87
CA ILE A 53 -1.55 -3.07 -9.74
C ILE A 53 -1.44 -3.56 -11.17
N GLY A 54 -2.32 -3.06 -12.03
CA GLY A 54 -2.36 -3.49 -13.42
C GLY A 54 -2.65 -4.99 -13.56
N ASN A 55 -2.18 -5.56 -14.66
CA ASN A 55 -2.42 -6.96 -15.04
C ASN A 55 -1.14 -7.82 -14.98
N ASP A 56 -0.15 -7.43 -14.15
CA ASP A 56 1.17 -8.07 -14.19
C ASP A 56 1.32 -9.18 -13.12
N ALA A 57 1.49 -10.43 -13.59
CA ALA A 57 1.82 -11.61 -12.78
C ALA A 57 3.23 -11.55 -12.14
N TYR A 58 4.09 -10.62 -12.56
CA TYR A 58 5.52 -10.60 -12.21
C TYR A 58 5.86 -9.77 -10.96
N ASN A 59 4.89 -9.15 -10.27
CA ASN A 59 5.06 -8.47 -8.97
C ASN A 59 6.30 -7.57 -8.87
N ARG A 60 6.51 -6.71 -9.88
CA ARG A 60 7.81 -6.05 -10.08
C ARG A 60 8.06 -4.84 -9.21
N GLY A 61 7.05 -4.13 -8.69
CA GLY A 61 7.31 -2.82 -8.08
C GLY A 61 7.66 -2.82 -6.59
N PHE A 62 7.30 -1.76 -5.89
CA PHE A 62 7.66 -1.49 -4.50
C PHE A 62 6.43 -1.23 -3.63
N ILE A 63 6.65 -1.13 -2.32
CA ILE A 63 5.58 -0.98 -1.35
C ILE A 63 6.00 -0.06 -0.21
N ALA A 64 5.09 0.80 0.24
CA ALA A 64 5.27 1.68 1.39
C ALA A 64 4.00 1.68 2.24
N LEU A 65 4.14 1.74 3.56
CA LEU A 65 3.05 1.63 4.53
C LEU A 65 3.16 2.75 5.56
N SER A 66 2.03 3.31 5.99
CA SER A 66 1.97 4.28 7.09
C SER A 66 2.21 3.58 8.42
N ALA A 67 2.57 4.32 9.47
CA ALA A 67 2.95 3.69 10.74
C ALA A 67 1.78 2.96 11.43
N ASP A 68 0.56 3.44 11.22
CA ASP A 68 -0.68 2.83 11.73
C ASP A 68 -1.21 1.70 10.83
N GLY A 69 -0.63 1.52 9.64
CA GLY A 69 -1.05 0.56 8.65
C GLY A 69 -2.34 0.92 7.91
N SER A 70 -2.84 2.15 8.03
CA SER A 70 -4.11 2.56 7.41
C SER A 70 -3.96 3.00 5.95
N THR A 71 -2.74 3.33 5.51
CA THR A 71 -2.46 3.78 4.15
C THR A 71 -1.29 3.02 3.56
N VAL A 72 -1.44 2.55 2.33
CA VAL A 72 -0.43 1.80 1.61
C VAL A 72 -0.27 2.36 0.20
N ALA A 73 0.98 2.55 -0.21
CA ALA A 73 1.33 2.78 -1.60
C ALA A 73 1.97 1.53 -2.19
N VAL A 74 1.53 1.14 -3.37
CA VAL A 74 2.08 0.01 -4.11
C VAL A 74 2.43 0.50 -5.53
N SER A 75 3.51 -0.01 -6.11
CA SER A 75 3.88 0.29 -7.50
C SER A 75 4.11 -0.93 -8.36
N ASP A 76 4.05 -0.70 -9.67
CA ASP A 76 4.54 -1.55 -10.75
C ASP A 76 5.32 -0.66 -11.72
N TYR A 77 6.64 -0.58 -11.53
CA TYR A 77 7.48 0.33 -12.31
C TYR A 77 7.66 -0.14 -13.77
N LYS A 78 7.40 -1.41 -14.09
CA LYS A 78 7.44 -1.90 -15.48
C LYS A 78 6.09 -1.89 -16.17
N ASN A 79 5.08 -1.29 -15.54
CA ASN A 79 3.75 -1.20 -16.11
C ASN A 79 3.79 -0.44 -17.45
N ASP A 80 3.26 -1.07 -18.49
CA ASP A 80 2.99 -0.40 -19.76
C ASP A 80 1.71 0.42 -19.63
N ASN A 81 1.74 1.69 -20.08
CA ASN A 81 0.57 2.57 -20.05
C ASN A 81 0.53 3.46 -21.31
N ASP A 82 -0.44 4.37 -21.39
CA ASP A 82 -0.63 5.26 -22.56
C ASP A 82 0.60 6.11 -22.93
N SER A 83 1.54 6.28 -21.99
CA SER A 83 2.80 7.01 -22.20
C SER A 83 3.93 6.13 -22.73
N GLY A 84 3.72 4.81 -22.81
CA GLY A 84 4.64 3.86 -23.43
C GLY A 84 5.03 2.67 -22.55
N LYS A 85 5.96 1.89 -23.10
CA LYS A 85 6.51 0.69 -22.47
C LYS A 85 7.24 1.03 -21.17
N SER A 86 6.98 0.30 -20.09
CA SER A 86 7.63 0.46 -18.78
C SER A 86 7.64 1.92 -18.29
N ALA A 87 6.55 2.65 -18.56
CA ALA A 87 6.36 3.99 -18.04
C ALA A 87 6.08 3.96 -16.52
N GLY A 88 5.51 2.87 -16.01
CA GLY A 88 5.32 2.64 -14.58
C GLY A 88 4.04 3.27 -14.01
N LEU A 89 3.60 2.71 -12.88
CA LEU A 89 2.36 3.08 -12.20
C LEU A 89 2.50 2.92 -10.68
N VAL A 90 1.89 3.84 -9.93
CA VAL A 90 1.75 3.81 -8.48
C VAL A 90 0.27 3.95 -8.13
N ARG A 91 -0.18 3.13 -7.18
CA ARG A 91 -1.52 3.23 -6.59
C ARG A 91 -1.39 3.39 -5.09
N VAL A 92 -2.24 4.24 -4.53
CA VAL A 92 -2.35 4.46 -3.09
C VAL A 92 -3.71 3.97 -2.66
N TYR A 93 -3.75 3.15 -1.62
CA TYR A 93 -4.96 2.64 -1.01
C TYR A 93 -5.03 3.08 0.44
N ARG A 94 -6.24 3.36 0.90
CA ARG A 94 -6.54 3.65 2.29
C ARG A 94 -7.60 2.70 2.81
N LEU A 95 -7.42 2.26 4.04
CA LEU A 95 -8.36 1.42 4.74
C LEU A 95 -9.52 2.27 5.24
N ASP A 96 -10.73 1.89 4.86
CA ASP A 96 -11.93 2.39 5.51
C ASP A 96 -12.06 1.69 6.88
N PRO A 97 -12.02 2.42 8.01
CA PRO A 97 -12.10 1.81 9.33
C PRO A 97 -13.47 1.16 9.62
N ALA A 98 -14.55 1.63 8.98
CA ALA A 98 -15.90 1.13 9.19
C ALA A 98 -16.15 -0.17 8.44
N THR A 99 -15.80 -0.20 7.15
CA THR A 99 -16.02 -1.39 6.30
C THR A 99 -14.86 -2.38 6.32
N ARG A 100 -13.68 -1.92 6.76
CA ARG A 100 -12.40 -2.66 6.70
C ARG A 100 -11.95 -2.94 5.26
N GLU A 101 -12.48 -2.23 4.28
CA GLU A 101 -12.12 -2.38 2.86
C GLU A 101 -11.03 -1.39 2.43
N TRP A 102 -10.23 -1.78 1.43
CA TRP A 102 -9.18 -0.93 0.85
C TRP A 102 -9.72 -0.13 -0.33
N THR A 103 -9.73 1.20 -0.20
CA THR A 103 -10.18 2.11 -1.26
C THR A 103 -9.00 2.84 -1.89
N GLN A 104 -8.96 2.88 -3.22
CA GLN A 104 -7.90 3.56 -3.96
C GLN A 104 -8.07 5.09 -3.91
N LEU A 105 -7.05 5.81 -3.47
CA LEU A 105 -7.07 7.27 -3.34
C LEU A 105 -6.80 8.02 -4.64
N ASN A 106 -6.07 7.42 -5.59
CA ASN A 106 -5.64 8.04 -6.86
C ASN A 106 -6.09 7.26 -8.10
N GLY A 107 -6.50 7.91 -9.21
CA GLY A 107 -7.18 7.19 -10.29
C GLY A 107 -8.14 8.06 -11.12
N GLY A 108 -8.66 7.51 -12.22
CA GLY A 108 -9.50 8.26 -13.17
C GLY A 108 -10.87 8.73 -12.63
N ASN A 109 -11.27 8.30 -11.45
CA ASN A 109 -12.54 8.65 -10.79
C ASN A 109 -12.36 9.36 -9.43
N THR A 110 -11.15 9.84 -9.11
CA THR A 110 -10.84 10.53 -7.85
C THR A 110 -10.17 11.87 -8.14
N SER A 111 -10.30 12.81 -7.21
CA SER A 111 -9.67 14.13 -7.27
C SER A 111 -8.14 14.08 -7.17
N THR A 112 -7.56 12.93 -6.81
CA THR A 112 -6.11 12.74 -6.73
C THR A 112 -5.53 12.33 -8.09
N PRO A 113 -4.44 12.98 -8.57
CA PRO A 113 -3.92 12.76 -9.91
C PRO A 113 -3.36 11.34 -10.13
N LEU A 114 -3.35 10.92 -11.40
CA LEU A 114 -2.70 9.67 -11.81
C LEU A 114 -1.21 9.69 -11.49
N LEU A 115 -0.75 8.68 -10.76
CA LEU A 115 0.65 8.48 -10.43
C LEU A 115 1.30 7.49 -11.38
N ARG A 116 1.65 7.98 -12.56
CA ARG A 116 2.27 7.18 -13.62
C ARG A 116 3.38 7.97 -14.30
N GLY A 117 4.32 7.25 -14.88
CA GLY A 117 5.32 7.87 -15.73
C GLY A 117 4.68 8.47 -16.98
N ASN A 118 5.35 9.46 -17.55
CA ASN A 118 4.84 10.25 -18.69
C ASN A 118 5.63 10.02 -19.98
N ARG A 119 6.50 9.01 -20.02
CA ARG A 119 7.24 8.60 -21.21
C ARG A 119 7.62 7.11 -21.15
N PRO A 120 8.04 6.50 -22.27
CA PRO A 120 8.57 5.14 -22.26
C PRO A 120 9.81 5.05 -21.37
N PHE A 121 9.93 3.95 -20.63
CA PHE A 121 11.05 3.65 -19.74
C PHE A 121 11.29 4.68 -18.61
N ASP A 122 10.27 5.44 -18.23
CA ASP A 122 10.35 6.31 -17.03
C ASP A 122 10.47 5.48 -15.74
N GLU A 123 9.99 4.23 -15.77
CA GLU A 123 10.03 3.31 -14.63
C GLU A 123 9.49 3.96 -13.32
N PHE A 124 8.46 4.79 -13.46
CA PHE A 124 7.91 5.54 -12.34
C PHE A 124 7.34 4.60 -11.27
N GLY A 125 7.68 4.86 -10.01
CA GLY A 125 7.37 3.98 -8.90
C GLY A 125 8.48 2.99 -8.55
N TRP A 126 9.69 3.13 -9.09
CA TRP A 126 10.86 2.37 -8.67
C TRP A 126 11.22 2.60 -7.19
N CYS A 127 10.85 3.73 -6.61
CA CYS A 127 10.99 3.95 -5.17
C CYS A 127 9.78 4.67 -4.60
N LEU A 128 9.39 4.29 -3.38
CA LEU A 128 8.25 4.85 -2.66
C LEU A 128 8.68 5.16 -1.23
N SER A 129 8.22 6.30 -0.70
CA SER A 129 8.31 6.63 0.73
C SER A 129 7.02 7.30 1.17
N LEU A 130 6.36 6.71 2.16
CA LEU A 130 5.10 7.21 2.72
C LEU A 130 5.38 7.83 4.11
N SER A 131 4.76 8.96 4.41
CA SER A 131 4.86 9.60 5.71
C SER A 131 4.25 8.74 6.81
N ARG A 132 4.68 9.00 8.05
CA ARG A 132 4.19 8.30 9.25
C ARG A 132 2.66 8.30 9.36
N ASP A 133 2.05 9.45 9.07
CA ASP A 133 0.60 9.69 9.12
C ASP A 133 -0.15 9.23 7.86
N GLY A 134 0.57 8.74 6.84
CA GLY A 134 -0.05 8.26 5.61
C GLY A 134 -0.66 9.33 4.72
N ASN A 135 -0.36 10.62 4.92
CA ASN A 135 -0.95 11.71 4.11
C ASN A 135 -0.01 12.28 3.04
N ARG A 136 1.26 11.84 3.03
CA ARG A 136 2.26 12.29 2.06
C ARG A 136 3.02 11.10 1.46
N LEU A 137 3.14 11.06 0.15
CA LEU A 137 3.93 10.08 -0.59
C LEU A 137 4.98 10.76 -1.46
N ALA A 138 6.22 10.29 -1.39
CA ALA A 138 7.22 10.51 -2.44
C ALA A 138 7.32 9.26 -3.32
N ALA A 139 7.26 9.43 -4.64
CA ALA A 139 7.42 8.37 -5.62
C ALA A 139 8.41 8.79 -6.70
N GLY A 140 9.41 7.95 -6.96
CA GLY A 140 10.45 8.20 -7.95
C GLY A 140 10.46 7.20 -9.10
N GLY A 141 10.94 7.65 -10.25
CA GLY A 141 11.35 6.85 -11.41
C GLY A 141 12.75 7.27 -11.87
N ILE A 142 13.07 6.97 -13.13
CA ILE A 142 14.35 7.34 -13.74
C ILE A 142 14.49 8.85 -13.88
N ASP A 143 13.43 9.57 -14.26
CA ASP A 143 13.53 11.00 -14.60
C ASP A 143 12.82 11.94 -13.64
N ALA A 144 11.90 11.41 -12.84
CA ALA A 144 11.04 12.23 -12.02
C ALA A 144 10.88 11.67 -10.61
N VAL A 145 10.88 12.59 -9.64
CA VAL A 145 10.33 12.36 -8.31
C VAL A 145 9.09 13.23 -8.18
N ARG A 146 7.98 12.63 -7.75
CA ARG A 146 6.74 13.35 -7.45
C ARG A 146 6.42 13.17 -5.97
N VAL A 147 6.16 14.29 -5.31
CA VAL A 147 5.67 14.30 -3.93
C VAL A 147 4.19 14.68 -3.97
N LEU A 148 3.38 13.89 -3.29
CA LEU A 148 1.95 14.05 -3.22
C LEU A 148 1.53 14.21 -1.78
N ASP A 149 0.64 15.17 -1.60
CA ASP A 149 -0.06 15.42 -0.35
C ASP A 149 -1.55 15.24 -0.61
N TRP A 150 -2.22 14.55 0.30
CA TRP A 150 -3.67 14.54 0.37
C TRP A 150 -4.10 14.93 1.78
N ARG A 151 -5.20 15.68 1.86
CA ARG A 151 -5.91 15.92 3.11
C ARG A 151 -7.29 15.29 2.96
N LEU A 152 -7.73 14.58 3.99
CA LEU A 152 -9.15 14.36 4.13
C LEU A 152 -9.77 15.74 4.36
N GLU A 153 -10.76 16.11 3.56
CA GLU A 153 -11.71 17.08 4.06
C GLU A 153 -12.39 16.38 5.24
N GLU A 154 -12.23 16.93 6.44
CA GLU A 154 -13.10 16.55 7.54
C GLU A 154 -14.52 16.81 7.05
N VAL A 155 -15.31 15.75 6.90
CA VAL A 155 -16.75 15.92 6.74
C VAL A 155 -17.18 16.61 8.01
N ALA A 156 -17.42 17.92 7.93
CA ALA A 156 -18.02 18.68 9.01
C ALA A 156 -19.33 17.95 9.34
N GLY A 157 -19.40 17.41 10.55
CA GLY A 157 -20.56 16.65 10.99
C GLY A 157 -21.83 17.47 10.84
N GLU A 158 -22.85 16.86 10.25
CA GLU A 158 -24.25 17.21 10.47
C GLU A 158 -24.80 16.36 11.63
#